data_AF-A0A225W0R5-F1
#
_entry.id   AF-A0A225W0R5-F1
#
_cell.length_a   1.000
_cell.length_b   1.000
_cell.length_c   1.000
_cell.angle_alpha   90.00
_cell.angle_beta   90.00
_cell.angle_gamma   90.00
#
_symmetry.space_group_name_H-M   'P 1'
#
loop_
_entity.id
_entity.type
_entity.pdbx_description
1 polymer ?
#
loop_
_entity_poly.entity_id
_entity_poly.type
_entity_poly.pdbx_seq_one_letter_code
_entity_poly.pdbx_strand_id
1 'polypeptide(L)'
;MDEQTAGKIPAKILDLIISRLGKILELADKGTGIPAALSDPVLRSTRLTLKKYADDHWDDMLLSIHKYVQSIPNPGKNLFSHLGKLLADFGKELASFLRYQDIGMVRQEEQWKIFDEITMTLAIWISHLPKLAKQPKELSSTFRMMKRFNARFPDRIPQALLK
;
A
#
# COMPACT_ATOMS: atom_id res chain seq x y z
N MET A 1 4.23 17.54 -27.09
CA MET A 1 4.79 18.21 -25.90
C MET A 1 4.91 17.11 -24.88
N ASP A 2 6.09 16.51 -24.82
CA ASP A 2 6.33 15.29 -24.04
C ASP A 2 6.38 15.65 -22.56
N GLU A 3 5.36 15.22 -21.81
CA GLU A 3 5.48 15.11 -20.36
C GLU A 3 6.61 14.13 -20.06
N GLN A 4 7.77 14.70 -19.76
CA GLN A 4 8.88 13.99 -19.15
C GLN A 4 8.34 13.16 -18.00
N THR A 5 8.54 11.86 -18.11
CA THR A 5 8.30 10.86 -17.08
C THR A 5 9.17 11.18 -15.88
N ALA A 6 8.71 12.10 -15.03
CA ALA A 6 9.24 12.28 -13.69
C ALA A 6 9.11 10.92 -12.99
N GLY A 7 10.26 10.28 -12.74
CA GLY A 7 10.29 8.95 -12.13
C GLY A 7 9.49 8.97 -10.82
N LYS A 8 8.50 8.07 -10.69
CA LYS A 8 7.70 7.95 -9.47
C LYS A 8 8.64 7.76 -8.27
N ILE A 9 8.49 8.59 -7.25
CA ILE A 9 9.27 8.45 -6.01
C ILE A 9 8.81 7.16 -5.31
N PRO A 10 9.71 6.22 -4.95
CA PRO A 10 9.31 5.02 -4.23
C PRO A 10 8.63 5.36 -2.90
N ALA A 11 7.47 4.73 -2.62
CA ALA A 11 6.68 4.99 -1.41
C ALA A 11 7.50 4.93 -0.10
N LYS A 12 8.45 4.00 0.00
CA LYS A 12 9.35 3.87 1.16
C LYS A 12 10.27 5.09 1.33
N ILE A 13 10.76 5.66 0.24
CA ILE A 13 11.61 6.86 0.26
C ILE A 13 10.76 8.08 0.62
N LEU A 14 9.57 8.19 0.02
CA LEU A 14 8.64 9.28 0.27
C LEU A 14 8.22 9.34 1.75
N ASP A 15 7.79 8.20 2.31
CA ASP A 15 7.47 8.04 3.74
C ASP A 15 8.64 8.45 4.66
N LEU A 16 9.85 7.93 4.38
CA LEU A 16 11.04 8.27 5.15
C LEU A 16 11.33 9.78 5.16
N ILE A 17 11.19 10.44 4.02
CA ILE A 17 11.42 11.89 3.89
C ILE A 17 10.34 12.67 4.66
N ILE A 18 9.07 12.35 4.46
CA ILE A 18 7.94 13.01 5.14
C ILE A 18 8.07 12.87 6.67
N SER A 19 8.41 11.66 7.15
CA SER A 19 8.59 11.37 8.57
C SER A 19 9.77 12.14 9.17
N ARG A 20 10.93 12.16 8.49
CA ARG A 20 12.12 12.89 8.95
C ARG A 20 11.89 14.40 8.97
N LEU A 21 11.28 14.96 7.93
CA LEU A 21 10.90 16.37 7.91
C LEU A 21 9.93 16.70 9.04
N GLY A 22 8.97 15.81 9.33
CA GLY A 22 8.08 15.97 10.48
C GLY A 22 8.81 16.07 11.81
N LYS A 23 9.73 15.14 12.09
CA LYS A 23 10.54 15.16 13.32
C LYS A 23 11.41 16.41 13.42
N ILE A 24 12.02 16.83 12.32
CA ILE A 24 12.83 18.06 12.28
C ILE A 24 11.98 19.28 12.64
N LEU A 25 10.79 19.40 12.06
CA LEU A 25 9.88 20.52 12.33
C LEU A 25 9.35 20.48 13.77
N GLU A 26 9.02 19.31 14.31
CA GLU A 26 8.60 19.18 15.71
C GLU A 26 9.70 19.57 16.70
N LEU A 27 10.96 19.27 16.39
CA LEU A 27 12.10 19.73 17.17
C LEU A 27 12.29 21.25 17.02
N ALA A 28 12.09 21.78 15.81
CA ALA A 28 12.14 23.21 15.52
C ALA A 28 11.06 24.01 16.27
N ASP A 29 9.89 23.42 16.51
CA ASP A 29 8.81 24.11 17.23
C ASP A 29 9.02 24.09 18.76
N LYS A 30 9.88 23.21 19.29
CA LYS A 30 10.07 23.00 20.75
C LYS A 30 11.36 23.59 21.33
N GLY A 31 12.36 23.87 20.50
CA GLY A 31 13.67 24.32 20.96
C GLY A 31 13.80 25.85 21.12
N THR A 32 14.76 26.29 21.92
CA THR A 32 15.28 27.66 21.90
C THR A 32 16.68 27.65 21.28
N GLY A 33 17.03 28.69 20.48
CA GLY A 33 18.35 28.76 19.83
C GLY A 33 18.52 27.89 18.57
N ILE A 34 17.43 27.59 17.88
CA ILE A 34 17.42 26.69 16.71
C ILE A 34 17.93 27.43 15.47
N PRO A 35 18.71 26.78 14.58
CA PRO A 35 19.10 27.38 13.31
C PRO A 35 17.88 27.89 12.53
N ALA A 36 17.94 29.13 12.05
CA ALA A 36 16.83 29.77 11.32
C ALA A 36 16.34 28.93 10.13
N ALA A 37 17.24 28.19 9.49
CA ALA A 37 16.94 27.25 8.40
C ALA A 37 15.92 26.17 8.78
N LEU A 38 15.79 25.79 10.07
CA LEU A 38 14.79 24.81 10.51
C LEU A 38 13.41 25.41 10.78
N SER A 39 13.33 26.74 10.89
CA SER A 39 12.08 27.48 10.93
C SER A 39 11.60 27.90 9.54
N ASP A 40 12.32 27.51 8.48
CA ASP A 40 12.06 27.92 7.10
C ASP A 40 10.64 27.49 6.64
N PRO A 41 9.79 28.43 6.19
CA PRO A 41 8.49 28.12 5.61
C PRO A 41 8.55 27.13 4.43
N VAL A 42 9.65 27.13 3.67
CA VAL A 42 9.90 26.21 2.56
C VAL A 42 9.93 24.77 3.06
N LEU A 43 10.59 24.46 4.19
CA LEU A 43 10.62 23.09 4.72
C LEU A 43 9.23 22.58 5.09
N ARG A 44 8.40 23.44 5.71
CA ARG A 44 7.01 23.12 6.06
C ARG A 44 6.18 22.90 4.79
N SER A 45 6.32 23.79 3.81
CA SER A 45 5.65 23.70 2.51
C SER A 45 6.06 22.42 1.75
N THR A 46 7.36 22.11 1.67
CA THR A 46 7.88 20.88 1.04
C THR A 46 7.28 19.63 1.68
N ARG A 47 7.22 19.56 3.02
CA ARG A 47 6.57 18.43 3.70
C ARG A 47 5.10 18.30 3.29
N LEU A 48 4.37 19.42 3.21
CA LEU A 48 2.97 19.42 2.81
C LEU A 48 2.80 18.99 1.34
N THR A 49 3.63 19.49 0.43
CA THR A 49 3.63 19.09 -0.99
C THR A 49 3.94 17.60 -1.14
N LEU A 50 4.90 17.06 -0.38
CA LEU A 50 5.22 15.64 -0.41
C LEU A 50 4.07 14.78 0.16
N LYS A 51 3.38 15.25 1.20
CA LYS A 51 2.17 14.59 1.70
C LYS A 51 1.05 14.60 0.66
N LYS A 52 0.84 15.72 -0.03
CA LYS A 52 -0.14 15.82 -1.10
C LYS A 52 0.20 14.90 -2.27
N TYR A 53 1.45 14.88 -2.70
CA TYR A 53 1.93 13.94 -3.71
C TYR A 53 1.73 12.49 -3.26
N ALA A 54 2.00 12.16 -1.99
CA ALA A 54 1.70 10.84 -1.46
C ALA A 54 0.22 10.53 -1.62
N ASP A 55 -0.67 11.44 -1.20
CA ASP A 55 -2.14 11.31 -1.29
C ASP A 55 -2.64 11.13 -2.73
N ASP A 56 -2.15 11.93 -3.66
CA ASP A 56 -2.55 11.87 -5.07
C ASP A 56 -2.13 10.53 -5.75
N HIS A 57 -1.10 9.86 -5.22
CA HIS A 57 -0.51 8.66 -5.83
C HIS A 57 -0.64 7.39 -4.96
N TRP A 58 -1.25 7.48 -3.79
CA TRP A 58 -1.24 6.38 -2.83
C TRP A 58 -2.03 5.17 -3.33
N ASP A 59 -3.11 5.42 -4.08
CA ASP A 59 -3.99 4.40 -4.64
C ASP A 59 -3.51 3.82 -5.98
N ASP A 60 -2.42 4.32 -6.57
CA ASP A 60 -1.97 3.87 -7.88
C ASP A 60 -1.77 2.34 -7.93
N MET A 61 -1.26 1.77 -6.84
CA MET A 61 -1.05 0.33 -6.72
C MET A 61 -2.38 -0.41 -6.50
N LEU A 62 -3.25 0.09 -5.62
CA LEU A 62 -4.59 -0.45 -5.40
C LEU A 62 -5.39 -0.49 -6.71
N LEU A 63 -5.42 0.61 -7.45
CA LEU A 63 -6.09 0.74 -8.75
C LEU A 63 -5.46 -0.15 -9.82
N SER A 64 -4.13 -0.28 -9.83
CA SER A 64 -3.46 -1.18 -10.77
C SER A 64 -3.80 -2.65 -10.48
N ILE A 65 -3.87 -3.05 -9.22
CA ILE A 65 -4.29 -4.40 -8.82
C ILE A 65 -5.75 -4.61 -9.20
N HIS A 66 -6.60 -3.60 -8.96
CA HIS A 66 -8.01 -3.65 -9.30
C HIS A 66 -8.24 -3.87 -10.81
N LYS A 67 -7.56 -3.08 -11.66
CA LYS A 67 -7.60 -3.26 -13.11
C LYS A 67 -7.11 -4.65 -13.53
N TYR A 68 -6.08 -5.17 -12.85
CA TYR A 68 -5.58 -6.52 -13.13
C TYR A 68 -6.62 -7.60 -12.85
N VAL A 69 -7.29 -7.57 -11.69
CA VAL A 69 -8.32 -8.57 -11.36
C VAL A 69 -9.52 -8.47 -12.30
N GLN A 70 -9.95 -7.26 -12.66
CA GLN A 70 -11.05 -7.05 -13.61
C GLN A 70 -10.71 -7.58 -15.01
N SER A 71 -9.44 -7.53 -15.42
CA SER A 71 -9.02 -8.05 -16.73
C SER A 71 -8.99 -9.58 -16.81
N ILE A 72 -9.09 -10.29 -15.68
CA ILE A 72 -8.93 -11.75 -15.61
C ILE A 72 -10.05 -12.37 -14.75
N PRO A 73 -11.33 -12.28 -15.17
CA PRO A 73 -12.44 -12.79 -14.37
C PRO A 73 -12.36 -14.31 -14.12
N ASN A 74 -11.75 -15.06 -15.04
CA ASN A 74 -11.51 -16.50 -14.88
C ASN A 74 -10.09 -16.87 -15.34
N PRO A 75 -9.15 -17.10 -14.41
CA PRO A 75 -7.76 -17.39 -14.75
C PRO A 75 -7.54 -18.81 -15.30
N GLY A 76 -8.55 -19.70 -15.24
CA GLY A 76 -8.54 -21.03 -15.84
C GLY A 76 -7.25 -21.83 -15.57
N LYS A 77 -6.61 -22.31 -16.64
CA LYS A 77 -5.36 -23.11 -16.56
C LYS A 77 -4.17 -22.33 -15.98
N ASN A 78 -4.20 -21.01 -16.01
CA ASN A 78 -3.12 -20.13 -15.54
C ASN A 78 -3.33 -19.63 -14.10
N LEU A 79 -4.31 -20.19 -13.37
CA LEU A 79 -4.68 -19.79 -12.00
C LEU A 79 -3.47 -19.59 -11.08
N PHE A 80 -2.53 -20.53 -11.03
CA PHE A 80 -1.36 -20.42 -10.15
C PHE A 80 -0.47 -19.20 -10.47
N SER A 81 -0.26 -18.90 -11.75
CA SER A 81 0.56 -17.75 -12.16
C SER A 81 -0.13 -16.43 -11.82
N HIS A 82 -1.41 -16.31 -12.17
CA HIS A 82 -2.22 -15.13 -11.86
C HIS A 82 -2.35 -14.90 -10.36
N LEU A 83 -2.58 -15.97 -9.60
CA LEU A 83 -2.66 -15.90 -8.14
C LEU A 83 -1.32 -15.50 -7.52
N GLY A 84 -0.21 -16.06 -8.00
CA GLY A 84 1.13 -15.72 -7.52
C GLY A 84 1.45 -14.24 -7.71
N LYS A 85 1.15 -13.70 -8.89
CA LYS A 85 1.29 -12.26 -9.18
C LYS A 85 0.38 -11.42 -8.28
N LEU A 86 -0.91 -11.77 -8.22
CA LEU A 86 -1.90 -11.01 -7.46
C LEU A 86 -1.54 -10.95 -5.96
N LEU A 87 -1.11 -12.07 -5.37
CA LEU A 87 -0.65 -12.11 -3.98
C LEU A 87 0.64 -11.31 -3.75
N ALA A 88 1.58 -11.35 -4.69
CA ALA A 88 2.81 -10.57 -4.59
C ALA A 88 2.52 -9.06 -4.62
N ASP A 89 1.67 -8.61 -5.55
CA ASP A 89 1.31 -7.21 -5.68
C ASP A 89 0.42 -6.73 -4.53
N PHE A 90 -0.54 -7.55 -4.10
CA PHE A 90 -1.36 -7.26 -2.92
C PHE A 90 -0.52 -7.18 -1.64
N GLY A 91 0.48 -8.05 -1.47
CA GLY A 91 1.42 -7.96 -0.35
C GLY A 91 2.20 -6.64 -0.32
N LYS A 92 2.60 -6.12 -1.48
CA LYS A 92 3.24 -4.79 -1.58
C LYS A 92 2.27 -3.67 -1.22
N GLU A 93 1.01 -3.79 -1.65
CA GLU A 93 -0.04 -2.82 -1.34
C GLU A 93 -0.30 -2.75 0.17
N LEU A 94 -0.50 -3.89 0.84
CA LEU A 94 -0.65 -3.93 2.30
C LEU A 94 0.53 -3.28 3.02
N ALA A 95 1.75 -3.56 2.57
CA ALA A 95 2.96 -2.99 3.15
C ALA A 95 3.06 -1.46 2.93
N SER A 96 2.63 -0.97 1.76
CA SER A 96 2.60 0.46 1.45
C SER A 96 1.51 1.18 2.24
N PHE A 97 0.31 0.62 2.33
CA PHE A 97 -0.76 1.17 3.15
C PHE A 97 -0.36 1.33 4.62
N LEU A 98 0.26 0.30 5.21
CA LEU A 98 0.69 0.39 6.61
C LEU A 98 1.68 1.55 6.83
N ARG A 99 2.57 1.83 5.86
CA ARG A 99 3.48 2.98 5.92
C ARG A 99 2.74 4.31 5.79
N TYR A 100 1.82 4.41 4.84
CA TYR A 100 1.02 5.62 4.66
C TYR A 100 0.14 5.92 5.87
N GLN A 101 -0.40 4.90 6.51
CA GLN A 101 -1.17 5.06 7.74
C GLN A 101 -0.30 5.51 8.92
N ASP A 102 0.96 5.08 9.00
CA ASP A 102 1.91 5.56 10.02
C ASP A 102 2.25 7.06 9.88
N ILE A 103 2.06 7.67 8.70
CA ILE A 103 2.17 9.12 8.49
C ILE A 103 0.84 9.87 8.49
N GLY A 104 -0.24 9.20 8.90
CA GLY A 104 -1.56 9.76 9.14
C GLY A 104 -2.48 9.79 7.93
N MET A 105 -2.16 9.06 6.86
CA MET A 105 -3.08 8.92 5.72
C MET A 105 -4.19 7.92 6.05
N VAL A 106 -5.39 8.21 5.55
CA VAL A 106 -6.59 7.43 5.83
C VAL A 106 -7.29 7.09 4.53
N ARG A 107 -7.69 5.83 4.41
CA ARG A 107 -8.46 5.32 3.29
C ARG A 107 -9.93 5.75 3.40
N GLN A 108 -10.46 6.30 2.32
CA GLN A 108 -11.86 6.63 2.06
C GLN A 108 -12.67 5.38 1.69
N GLU A 109 -13.99 5.48 1.76
CA GLU A 109 -14.89 4.34 1.58
C GLU A 109 -14.81 3.74 0.16
N GLU A 110 -14.64 4.57 -0.86
CA GLU A 110 -14.50 4.13 -2.25
C GLU A 110 -13.26 3.25 -2.44
N GLN A 111 -12.17 3.60 -1.77
CA GLN A 111 -10.92 2.84 -1.79
C GLN A 111 -11.07 1.53 -0.99
N TRP A 112 -11.84 1.54 0.11
CA TRP A 112 -12.17 0.30 0.82
C TRP A 112 -12.98 -0.65 -0.02
N LYS A 113 -13.95 -0.15 -0.78
CA LYS A 113 -14.73 -0.97 -1.71
C LYS A 113 -13.84 -1.67 -2.75
N ILE A 114 -12.89 -0.94 -3.34
CA ILE A 114 -11.92 -1.52 -4.29
C ILE A 114 -11.07 -2.60 -3.62
N PHE A 115 -10.62 -2.35 -2.40
CA PHE A 115 -9.87 -3.32 -1.62
C PHE A 115 -10.67 -4.60 -1.35
N ASP A 116 -11.94 -4.46 -0.99
CA ASP A 116 -12.85 -5.57 -0.74
C ASP A 116 -13.07 -6.40 -2.01
N GLU A 117 -13.26 -5.77 -3.17
CA GLU A 117 -13.38 -6.46 -4.48
C GLU A 117 -12.13 -7.29 -4.82
N ILE A 118 -10.93 -6.75 -4.56
CA ILE A 118 -9.66 -7.47 -4.75
C ILE A 118 -9.56 -8.66 -3.80
N THR A 119 -9.85 -8.47 -2.51
CA THR A 119 -9.74 -9.55 -1.51
C THR A 119 -10.78 -10.65 -1.74
N MET A 120 -11.99 -10.32 -2.18
CA MET A 120 -13.01 -11.29 -2.56
C MET A 120 -12.54 -12.12 -3.77
N THR A 121 -11.97 -11.48 -4.79
CA THR A 121 -11.43 -12.17 -5.97
C THR A 121 -10.29 -13.12 -5.58
N LEU A 122 -9.37 -12.66 -4.72
CA LEU A 122 -8.31 -13.50 -4.14
C LEU A 122 -8.88 -14.72 -3.42
N ALA A 123 -9.92 -14.53 -2.59
CA ALA A 123 -10.56 -15.62 -1.86
C ALA A 123 -11.21 -16.64 -2.81
N ILE A 124 -11.90 -16.17 -3.86
CA ILE A 124 -12.49 -17.02 -4.89
C ILE A 124 -11.41 -17.84 -5.61
N TRP A 125 -10.34 -17.19 -6.07
CA TRP A 125 -9.26 -17.87 -6.78
C TRP A 125 -8.56 -18.92 -5.92
N ILE A 126 -8.34 -18.62 -4.64
CA ILE A 126 -7.78 -19.59 -3.68
C ILE A 126 -8.74 -20.75 -3.44
N SER A 127 -10.06 -20.51 -3.41
CA SER A 127 -11.05 -21.58 -3.24
C SER A 127 -11.08 -22.59 -4.40
N HIS A 128 -10.68 -22.17 -5.60
CA HIS A 128 -10.54 -23.02 -6.78
C HIS A 128 -9.24 -23.82 -6.84
N LEU A 129 -8.32 -23.63 -5.88
CA LEU A 129 -7.11 -24.44 -5.82
C LEU A 129 -7.45 -25.88 -5.41
N PRO A 130 -6.85 -26.90 -6.06
CA PRO A 130 -6.96 -28.28 -5.60
C PRO A 130 -6.47 -28.41 -4.15
N LYS A 131 -7.15 -29.18 -3.30
CA LYS A 131 -6.74 -29.42 -1.90
C LYS A 131 -5.29 -29.94 -1.74
N LEU A 132 -4.77 -30.61 -2.77
CA LEU A 132 -3.41 -31.17 -2.81
C LEU A 132 -2.36 -30.18 -3.35
N ALA A 133 -2.78 -29.01 -3.84
CA ALA A 133 -1.85 -27.97 -4.25
C ALA A 133 -1.17 -27.40 -2.99
N LYS A 134 0.11 -27.74 -2.79
CA LYS A 134 0.92 -27.06 -1.79
C LYS A 134 0.87 -25.56 -2.11
N GLN A 135 0.47 -24.75 -1.14
CA GLN A 135 0.65 -23.31 -1.25
C GLN A 135 2.15 -23.06 -1.53
N PRO A 136 2.48 -22.31 -2.59
CA PRO A 136 3.86 -21.93 -2.86
C PRO A 136 4.46 -21.29 -1.60
N LYS A 137 5.63 -21.78 -1.15
CA LYS A 137 6.30 -21.29 0.08
C LYS A 137 6.60 -19.79 -0.02
N GLU A 138 6.78 -19.31 -1.24
CA GLU A 138 7.02 -17.93 -1.63
C GLU A 138 5.88 -17.00 -1.17
N LEU A 139 4.66 -17.53 -1.02
CA LEU A 139 3.45 -16.78 -0.66
C LEU A 139 3.20 -16.71 0.85
N SER A 140 3.95 -17.48 1.66
CA SER A 140 3.83 -17.47 3.13
C SER A 140 4.06 -16.08 3.75
N SER A 141 4.92 -15.28 3.12
CA SER A 141 5.20 -13.91 3.53
C SER A 141 3.99 -12.98 3.37
N THR A 142 3.25 -13.12 2.27
CA THR A 142 2.02 -12.36 2.01
C THR A 142 0.91 -12.74 2.99
N PHE A 143 0.69 -14.04 3.24
CA PHE A 143 -0.31 -14.46 4.23
C PHE A 143 0.00 -13.93 5.65
N ARG A 144 1.29 -13.91 6.03
CA ARG A 144 1.71 -13.27 7.28
C ARG A 144 1.40 -11.77 7.28
N MET A 145 1.63 -11.08 6.16
CA MET A 145 1.29 -9.67 6.01
C MET A 145 -0.22 -9.43 6.14
N MET A 146 -1.05 -10.28 5.51
CA MET A 146 -2.51 -10.22 5.64
C MET A 146 -2.96 -10.38 7.10
N LYS A 147 -2.40 -11.35 7.84
CA LYS A 147 -2.68 -11.53 9.28
C LYS A 147 -2.30 -10.29 10.09
N ARG A 148 -1.12 -9.71 9.84
CA ARG A 148 -0.67 -8.48 10.50
C ARG A 148 -1.58 -7.30 10.17
N PHE A 149 -1.99 -7.18 8.91
CA PHE A 149 -2.91 -6.14 8.46
C PHE A 149 -4.26 -6.27 9.16
N ASN A 150 -4.83 -7.48 9.19
CA ASN A 150 -6.13 -7.74 9.83
C ASN A 150 -6.11 -7.45 11.34
N ALA A 151 -4.98 -7.64 12.01
CA ALA A 151 -4.85 -7.26 13.42
C ALA A 151 -4.98 -5.74 13.66
N ARG A 152 -4.65 -4.92 12.66
CA ARG A 152 -4.75 -3.45 12.72
C ARG A 152 -6.07 -2.93 12.13
N PHE A 153 -6.63 -3.66 11.16
CA PHE A 153 -7.89 -3.37 10.48
C PHE A 153 -8.76 -4.63 10.51
N PRO A 154 -9.47 -4.89 11.63
CA PRO A 154 -10.33 -6.05 11.77
C PRO A 154 -11.36 -6.12 10.66
N ASP A 155 -11.68 -7.36 10.26
CA ASP A 155 -12.72 -7.70 9.27
C ASP A 155 -12.47 -7.21 7.83
N ARG A 156 -11.32 -6.58 7.55
CA ARG A 156 -10.95 -6.15 6.19
C ARG A 156 -10.30 -7.24 5.35
N ILE A 157 -9.82 -8.33 5.96
CA ILE A 157 -9.30 -9.48 5.22
C ILE A 157 -10.28 -10.65 5.39
N PRO A 158 -10.84 -11.21 4.30
CA PRO A 158 -11.68 -12.40 4.37
C PRO A 158 -10.99 -13.57 5.09
N GLN A 159 -11.73 -14.29 5.94
CA GLN A 159 -11.21 -15.42 6.71
C GLN A 159 -10.58 -16.52 5.84
N ALA A 160 -11.06 -16.68 4.61
CA ALA A 160 -10.47 -17.60 3.64
C ALA A 160 -8.99 -17.31 3.33
N LEU A 161 -8.55 -16.06 3.49
CA LEU A 161 -7.19 -15.57 3.26
C LEU A 161 -6.34 -15.51 4.54
N LEU A 162 -6.93 -15.76 5.71
CA LEU A 162 -6.24 -15.72 7.01
C LEU A 162 -5.79 -17.10 7.49
N LYS A 163 -5.80 -18.11 6.63
CA LYS A 163 -5.38 -19.47 6.96
C LYS A 163 -3.87 -19.55 7.22
#